data_AF-A0A0Q0VZW9-F1
#
_entry.id   AF-A0A0Q0VZW9-F1
#
_cell.length_a   1.000
_cell.length_b   1.000
_cell.length_c   1.000
_cell.angle_alpha   90.00
_cell.angle_beta   90.00
_cell.angle_gamma   90.00
#
_symmetry.space_group_name_H-M   'P 1'
#
loop_
_entity.id
_entity.type
_entity.pdbx_description
1 polymer ?
#
loop_
_entity_poly.entity_id
_entity_poly.type
_entity_poly.pdbx_seq_one_letter_code
_entity_poly.pdbx_strand_id
1 'polypeptide(L)'
;MSTIHISELTVDEQLNAFDELINLAREYKEKFQKLSIGEIPGVQEARKLFRAINLDPTKHRPSSEALLRRALKNKPFHKINSLVDTGNWCSLDFLLPICVYDQDKIQGEVTVRLGNKDEFYLAHNDRIISLTDRYVLADESGAFGSPITDSVRTAVDLETVNSLLVIFAPYEIDPDQLNDNSAKFSERVRKYCGGKTDRIEILKG
;
A
#
# COMPACT_ATOMS: atom_id res chain seq x y z
N MET A 1 -2.98 10.80 -4.87
CA MET A 1 -2.14 9.79 -4.18
C MET A 1 -0.86 10.46 -3.69
N SER A 2 -0.13 9.83 -2.76
CA SER A 2 1.20 10.29 -2.35
C SER A 2 2.26 9.27 -2.74
N THR A 3 3.40 9.75 -3.22
CA THR A 3 4.57 8.96 -3.60
C THR A 3 5.77 9.37 -2.74
N ILE A 4 6.49 8.40 -2.21
CA ILE A 4 7.64 8.61 -1.33
C ILE A 4 8.81 7.80 -1.89
N HIS A 5 9.89 8.48 -2.24
CA HIS A 5 11.12 7.87 -2.71
C HIS A 5 12.13 7.78 -1.57
N ILE A 6 12.61 6.57 -1.30
CA ILE A 6 13.64 6.32 -0.27
C ILE A 6 14.74 5.47 -0.87
N SER A 7 15.97 5.95 -0.79
CA SER A 7 17.19 5.27 -1.22
C SER A 7 18.02 4.79 -0.03
N GLU A 8 19.05 3.99 -0.31
CA GLU A 8 20.03 3.51 0.68
C GLU A 8 19.38 2.63 1.79
N LEU A 9 18.32 1.91 1.42
CA LEU A 9 17.60 1.00 2.31
C LEU A 9 18.38 -0.30 2.54
N THR A 10 18.05 -0.97 3.64
CA THR A 10 18.36 -2.38 3.88
C THR A 10 17.05 -3.09 4.19
N VAL A 11 16.66 -4.01 3.31
CA VAL A 11 15.48 -4.86 3.50
C VAL A 11 15.94 -6.18 4.14
N ASP A 12 15.30 -6.57 5.23
CA ASP A 12 15.66 -7.78 5.97
C ASP A 12 14.43 -8.54 6.49
N GLU A 13 14.66 -9.67 7.15
CA GLU A 13 13.60 -10.51 7.72
C GLU A 13 13.34 -10.25 9.22
N GLN A 14 13.88 -9.15 9.77
CA GLN A 14 13.77 -8.85 11.20
C GLN A 14 12.34 -8.50 11.60
N LEU A 15 11.98 -8.86 12.83
CA LEU A 15 10.60 -8.80 13.35
C LEU A 15 10.15 -7.40 13.76
N ASN A 16 11.01 -6.40 13.64
CA ASN A 16 10.81 -5.10 14.28
C ASN A 16 9.56 -4.37 13.75
N ALA A 17 9.31 -4.37 12.43
CA ALA A 17 8.11 -3.74 11.85
C ALA A 17 6.87 -4.64 11.93
N PHE A 18 7.06 -5.96 11.81
CA PHE A 18 5.98 -6.93 11.91
C PHE A 18 5.33 -6.92 13.32
N ASP A 19 6.14 -6.79 14.37
CA ASP A 19 5.65 -6.70 15.74
C ASP A 19 4.75 -5.47 15.96
N GLU A 20 5.07 -4.33 15.33
CA GLU A 20 4.24 -3.13 15.37
C GLU A 20 2.90 -3.33 14.68
N LEU A 21 2.88 -4.02 13.53
CA LEU A 21 1.64 -4.43 12.86
C LEU A 21 0.77 -5.30 13.78
N ILE A 22 1.37 -6.28 14.47
CA ILE A 22 0.65 -7.16 15.40
C ILE A 22 0.16 -6.42 16.64
N ASN A 23 0.95 -5.50 17.19
CA ASN A 23 0.55 -4.64 18.30
C ASN A 23 -0.67 -3.79 17.92
N LEU A 24 -0.61 -3.11 16.77
CA LEU A 24 -1.70 -2.29 16.26
C LEU A 24 -2.96 -3.13 15.98
N ALA A 25 -2.80 -4.33 15.40
CA ALA A 25 -3.91 -5.25 15.16
C ALA A 25 -4.64 -5.63 16.46
N ARG A 26 -3.89 -5.86 17.55
CA ARG A 26 -4.46 -6.12 18.88
C ARG A 26 -5.22 -4.91 19.41
N GLU A 27 -4.63 -3.72 19.34
CA GLU A 27 -5.27 -2.47 19.76
C GLU A 27 -6.59 -2.24 19.00
N TYR A 28 -6.56 -2.38 17.67
CA TYR A 28 -7.73 -2.17 16.83
C TYR A 28 -8.83 -3.19 17.09
N LYS A 29 -8.47 -4.43 17.41
CA LYS A 29 -9.45 -5.42 17.85
C LYS A 29 -10.11 -4.98 19.16
N GLU A 30 -9.33 -4.62 20.18
CA GLU A 30 -9.88 -4.20 21.47
C GLU A 30 -10.82 -3.01 21.32
N LYS A 31 -10.39 -2.03 20.52
CA LYS A 31 -11.10 -0.78 20.25
C LYS A 31 -12.36 -0.96 19.40
N PHE A 32 -12.31 -1.80 18.35
CA PHE A 32 -13.34 -1.84 17.31
C PHE A 32 -14.12 -3.16 17.21
N GLN A 33 -13.86 -4.17 18.05
CA GLN A 33 -14.53 -5.48 18.01
C GLN A 33 -16.07 -5.45 18.07
N LYS A 34 -16.67 -4.34 18.53
CA LYS A 34 -18.14 -4.16 18.61
C LYS A 34 -18.74 -3.44 17.40
N LEU A 35 -17.91 -2.90 16.51
CA LEU A 35 -18.36 -2.18 15.31
C LEU A 35 -18.33 -3.11 14.10
N SER A 36 -19.25 -2.89 13.17
CA SER A 36 -19.05 -3.41 11.83
C SER A 36 -17.92 -2.63 11.14
N ILE A 37 -17.21 -3.29 10.21
CA ILE A 37 -16.04 -2.69 9.55
C ILE A 37 -16.39 -1.36 8.87
N GLY A 38 -17.60 -1.22 8.31
CA GLY A 38 -18.02 0.00 7.64
C GLY A 38 -18.27 1.19 8.57
N GLU A 39 -18.42 0.94 9.87
CA GLU A 39 -18.64 1.96 10.91
C GLU A 39 -17.33 2.43 11.56
N ILE A 40 -16.21 1.74 11.30
CA ILE A 40 -14.91 2.11 11.86
C ILE A 40 -14.45 3.41 11.20
N PRO A 41 -14.15 4.47 11.98
CA PRO A 41 -13.67 5.73 11.42
C PRO A 41 -12.40 5.55 10.60
N GLY A 42 -12.35 6.16 9.42
CA GLY A 42 -11.20 6.15 8.50
C GLY A 42 -11.34 5.14 7.35
N VAL A 43 -12.08 4.04 7.54
CA VAL A 43 -12.34 3.05 6.46
C VAL A 43 -13.05 3.69 5.26
N GLN A 44 -13.81 4.77 5.50
CA GLN A 44 -14.59 5.45 4.49
C GLN A 44 -13.71 6.07 3.40
N GLU A 45 -12.49 6.50 3.70
CA GLU A 45 -11.58 7.13 2.73
C GLU A 45 -11.14 6.13 1.65
N ALA A 46 -10.67 4.94 2.05
CA ALA A 46 -10.34 3.88 1.10
C ALA A 46 -11.57 3.43 0.27
N ARG A 47 -12.76 3.42 0.88
CA ARG A 47 -14.00 3.10 0.16
C ARG A 47 -14.42 4.20 -0.82
N LYS A 48 -14.21 5.48 -0.50
CA LYS A 48 -14.44 6.60 -1.44
C LYS A 48 -13.53 6.46 -2.64
N LEU A 49 -12.23 6.20 -2.43
CA LEU A 49 -11.28 5.93 -3.50
C LEU A 49 -11.79 4.79 -4.40
N PHE A 50 -12.16 3.64 -3.82
CA PHE A 50 -12.60 2.49 -4.61
C PHE A 50 -13.84 2.80 -5.44
N ARG A 51 -14.81 3.54 -4.89
CA ARG A 51 -15.99 3.99 -5.65
C ARG A 51 -15.62 4.96 -6.78
N ALA A 52 -14.69 5.89 -6.54
CA ALA A 52 -14.22 6.84 -7.55
C ALA A 52 -13.55 6.14 -8.74
N ILE A 53 -12.96 4.96 -8.50
CA ILE A 53 -12.38 4.10 -9.55
C ILE A 53 -13.32 2.98 -10.03
N ASN A 54 -14.64 3.15 -9.82
CA ASN A 54 -15.70 2.20 -10.23
C ASN A 54 -15.57 0.78 -9.66
N LEU A 55 -14.92 0.63 -8.50
CA LEU A 55 -14.82 -0.63 -7.78
C LEU A 55 -15.77 -0.65 -6.58
N ASP A 56 -16.50 -1.75 -6.45
CA ASP A 56 -17.28 -2.03 -5.25
C ASP A 56 -16.34 -2.46 -4.11
N PRO A 57 -16.17 -1.65 -3.05
CA PRO A 57 -15.22 -1.95 -1.97
C PRO A 57 -15.61 -3.19 -1.15
N THR A 58 -16.85 -3.66 -1.26
CA THR A 58 -17.30 -4.88 -0.57
C THR A 58 -16.87 -6.15 -1.32
N LYS A 59 -16.74 -6.06 -2.66
CA LYS A 59 -16.27 -7.13 -3.55
C LYS A 59 -14.76 -7.11 -3.71
N HIS A 60 -14.19 -5.93 -3.94
CA HIS A 60 -12.76 -5.67 -4.04
C HIS A 60 -12.34 -4.89 -2.81
N ARG A 61 -11.80 -5.58 -1.80
CA ARG A 61 -11.45 -4.94 -0.54
C ARG A 61 -10.10 -4.23 -0.64
N PRO A 62 -10.00 -2.97 -0.22
CA PRO A 62 -8.72 -2.30 0.04
C PRO A 62 -7.80 -3.14 0.91
N SER A 63 -6.48 -3.05 0.70
CA SER A 63 -5.49 -3.76 1.54
C SER A 63 -5.64 -3.37 3.02
N SER A 64 -5.85 -2.09 3.31
CA SER A 64 -6.13 -1.59 4.66
C SER A 64 -7.34 -2.26 5.31
N GLU A 65 -8.46 -2.35 4.60
CA GLU A 65 -9.68 -3.00 5.11
C GLU A 65 -9.49 -4.53 5.25
N ALA A 66 -8.70 -5.15 4.38
CA ALA A 66 -8.35 -6.56 4.48
C ALA A 66 -7.48 -6.87 5.71
N LEU A 67 -6.53 -5.99 6.04
CA LEU A 67 -5.70 -6.07 7.26
C LEU A 67 -6.54 -5.84 8.52
N LEU A 68 -7.37 -4.80 8.52
CA LEU A 68 -8.31 -4.52 9.62
C LEU A 68 -9.22 -5.71 9.89
N ARG A 69 -9.79 -6.31 8.84
CA ARG A 69 -10.62 -7.51 8.98
C ARG A 69 -9.85 -8.70 9.57
N ARG A 70 -8.58 -8.88 9.22
CA ARG A 70 -7.74 -9.93 9.83
C ARG A 70 -7.57 -9.68 11.33
N ALA A 71 -7.27 -8.44 11.72
CA ALA A 71 -7.18 -8.02 13.12
C ALA A 71 -8.46 -8.35 13.91
N LEU A 72 -9.62 -7.87 13.44
CA LEU A 72 -10.89 -8.07 14.13
C LEU A 72 -11.31 -9.54 14.23
N LYS A 73 -10.92 -10.37 13.26
CA LYS A 73 -11.27 -11.79 13.20
C LYS A 73 -10.21 -12.73 13.79
N ASN A 74 -9.17 -12.20 14.44
CA ASN A 74 -8.00 -12.96 14.90
C ASN A 74 -7.44 -13.89 13.82
N LYS A 75 -7.37 -13.41 12.57
CA LYS A 75 -6.71 -14.16 11.51
C LYS A 75 -5.22 -13.86 11.53
N PRO A 76 -4.37 -14.84 11.23
CA PRO A 76 -2.93 -14.63 11.21
C PRO A 76 -2.56 -13.57 10.16
N PHE A 77 -1.53 -12.80 10.48
CA PHE A 77 -0.80 -11.97 9.54
C PHE A 77 0.43 -12.76 9.06
N HIS A 78 0.88 -12.46 7.85
CA HIS A 78 2.05 -13.09 7.27
C HIS A 78 3.21 -12.12 7.38
N LYS A 79 4.32 -12.60 7.94
CA LYS A 79 5.59 -11.89 7.90
C LYS A 79 6.18 -12.02 6.51
N ILE A 80 6.71 -10.93 5.96
CA ILE A 80 7.27 -10.92 4.60
C ILE A 80 8.71 -10.44 4.65
N ASN A 81 8.93 -9.14 4.86
CA ASN A 81 10.23 -8.50 5.08
C ASN A 81 9.98 -7.13 5.73
N SER A 82 11.05 -6.50 6.22
CA SER A 82 10.97 -5.23 6.96
C SER A 82 10.21 -4.13 6.21
N LEU A 83 10.40 -4.01 4.89
CA LEU A 83 9.78 -2.98 4.07
C LEU A 83 8.29 -3.25 3.82
N VAL A 84 7.93 -4.48 3.42
CA VAL A 84 6.53 -4.88 3.21
C VAL A 84 5.75 -4.86 4.52
N ASP A 85 6.34 -5.32 5.61
CA ASP A 85 5.70 -5.34 6.92
C ASP A 85 5.49 -3.91 7.45
N THR A 86 6.42 -2.99 7.19
CA THR A 86 6.22 -1.55 7.45
C THR A 86 5.08 -0.98 6.61
N GLY A 87 5.01 -1.33 5.32
CA GLY A 87 3.91 -0.94 4.44
C GLY A 87 2.54 -1.46 4.94
N ASN A 88 2.47 -2.72 5.35
CA ASN A 88 1.27 -3.32 5.93
C ASN A 88 0.87 -2.65 7.25
N TRP A 89 1.84 -2.35 8.13
CA TRP A 89 1.59 -1.62 9.37
C TRP A 89 0.99 -0.23 9.09
N CYS A 90 1.61 0.54 8.19
CA CYS A 90 1.09 1.84 7.79
C CYS A 90 -0.28 1.75 7.10
N SER A 91 -0.53 0.71 6.30
CA SER A 91 -1.83 0.53 5.65
C SER A 91 -2.94 0.25 6.66
N LEU A 92 -2.64 -0.53 7.70
CA LEU A 92 -3.57 -0.74 8.81
C LEU A 92 -3.79 0.54 9.62
N ASP A 93 -2.73 1.29 9.91
CA ASP A 93 -2.78 2.52 10.72
C ASP A 93 -3.52 3.67 10.02
N PHE A 94 -3.22 3.90 8.74
CA PHE A 94 -3.80 5.01 7.99
C PHE A 94 -5.17 4.66 7.42
N LEU A 95 -5.53 3.38 7.48
CA LEU A 95 -6.72 2.81 6.84
C LEU A 95 -6.82 3.09 5.33
N LEU A 96 -5.68 3.32 4.67
CA LEU A 96 -5.55 3.56 3.23
C LEU A 96 -4.76 2.43 2.53
N PRO A 97 -5.07 2.11 1.26
CA PRO A 97 -4.25 1.19 0.49
C PRO A 97 -2.84 1.75 0.32
N ILE A 98 -1.85 0.92 0.65
CA ILE A 98 -0.44 1.22 0.48
C ILE A 98 0.21 0.13 -0.37
N CYS A 99 1.11 0.55 -1.25
CA CYS A 99 1.97 -0.31 -2.03
C CYS A 99 3.44 0.08 -1.82
N VAL A 100 4.33 -0.91 -1.90
CA VAL A 100 5.78 -0.73 -1.83
C VAL A 100 6.41 -1.40 -3.04
N TYR A 101 7.21 -0.65 -3.78
CA TYR A 101 7.84 -1.12 -5.02
C TYR A 101 9.35 -0.99 -4.93
N ASP A 102 10.04 -1.93 -5.55
CA ASP A 102 11.46 -1.81 -5.85
C ASP A 102 11.62 -0.79 -6.98
N GLN A 103 12.24 0.34 -6.67
CA GLN A 103 12.41 1.43 -7.63
C GLN A 103 13.41 1.08 -8.74
N ASP A 104 14.37 0.19 -8.47
CA ASP A 104 15.36 -0.22 -9.46
C ASP A 104 14.77 -1.18 -10.51
N LYS A 105 13.56 -1.71 -10.25
CA LYS A 105 12.79 -2.53 -11.19
C LYS A 105 11.78 -1.74 -12.04
N ILE A 106 11.68 -0.43 -11.83
CA ILE A 106 10.79 0.49 -12.56
C ILE A 106 11.58 1.16 -13.70
N GLN A 107 11.00 1.22 -14.90
CA GLN A 107 11.63 1.79 -16.09
C GLN A 107 11.05 3.16 -16.44
N GLY A 108 11.83 4.21 -16.25
CA GLY A 108 11.44 5.57 -16.64
C GLY A 108 10.39 6.19 -15.71
N GLU A 109 9.56 7.05 -16.26
CA GLU A 109 8.54 7.81 -15.50
C GLU A 109 7.33 6.93 -15.11
N VAL A 110 6.87 7.09 -13.88
CA VAL A 110 5.66 6.41 -13.39
C VAL A 110 4.43 7.22 -13.76
N THR A 111 3.49 6.58 -14.45
CA THR A 111 2.22 7.15 -14.87
C THR A 111 1.05 6.45 -14.19
N VAL A 112 -0.03 7.21 -13.96
CA VAL A 112 -1.32 6.66 -13.53
C VAL A 112 -2.25 6.67 -14.73
N ARG A 113 -2.82 5.51 -15.07
CA ARG A 113 -3.77 5.39 -16.17
C ARG A 113 -4.74 4.24 -15.96
N LEU A 114 -5.74 4.15 -16.83
CA LEU A 114 -6.52 2.92 -16.98
C LEU A 114 -5.69 1.87 -17.71
N GLY A 115 -5.84 0.61 -17.30
CA GLY A 115 -5.28 -0.53 -18.00
C GLY A 115 -5.97 -0.73 -19.34
N ASN A 116 -5.18 -1.06 -20.35
CA ASN A 116 -5.66 -1.25 -21.71
C ASN A 116 -6.45 -2.56 -21.81
N LYS A 117 -7.27 -2.64 -22.86
CA LYS A 117 -7.90 -3.90 -23.24
C LYS A 117 -6.81 -4.95 -23.48
N ASP A 118 -7.02 -6.15 -22.95
CA ASP A 118 -6.10 -7.29 -23.08
C ASP A 118 -4.71 -7.05 -22.44
N GLU A 119 -4.60 -6.08 -21.52
CA GLU A 119 -3.42 -5.89 -20.66
C GLU A 119 -3.54 -6.76 -19.39
N PHE A 120 -2.44 -7.43 -19.04
CA PHE A 120 -2.38 -8.34 -17.89
C PHE A 120 -1.02 -8.25 -17.20
N TYR A 121 -0.97 -8.59 -15.90
CA TYR A 121 0.28 -8.95 -15.24
C TYR A 121 0.12 -10.19 -14.36
N LEU A 122 1.25 -10.84 -14.06
CA LEU A 122 1.35 -11.80 -12.96
C LEU A 122 1.41 -11.02 -11.64
N ALA A 123 0.45 -11.28 -10.77
CA ALA A 123 0.32 -10.62 -9.47
C ALA A 123 1.02 -11.41 -8.36
N HIS A 124 1.26 -10.76 -7.21
CA HIS A 124 1.93 -11.36 -6.04
C HIS A 124 1.23 -12.59 -5.43
N ASN A 125 0.04 -12.93 -5.91
CA ASN A 125 -0.75 -14.10 -5.48
C ASN A 125 -0.75 -15.22 -6.54
N ASP A 126 0.22 -15.18 -7.45
CA ASP A 126 0.43 -16.13 -8.56
C ASP A 126 -0.75 -16.21 -9.54
N ARG A 127 -1.55 -15.15 -9.61
CA ARG A 127 -2.67 -15.05 -10.57
C ARG A 127 -2.34 -14.07 -11.66
N ILE A 128 -2.77 -14.41 -12.87
CA ILE A 128 -2.82 -13.47 -13.99
C ILE A 128 -4.04 -12.57 -13.76
N ILE A 129 -3.81 -11.27 -13.66
CA ILE A 129 -4.85 -10.27 -13.43
C ILE A 129 -5.06 -9.46 -14.71
N SER A 130 -6.31 -9.42 -15.20
CA SER A 130 -6.71 -8.50 -16.26
C SER A 130 -6.79 -7.08 -15.73
N LEU A 131 -6.22 -6.15 -16.48
CA LEU A 131 -6.12 -4.73 -16.12
C LEU A 131 -7.10 -3.86 -16.88
N THR A 132 -7.89 -4.44 -17.80
CA THR A 132 -8.93 -3.73 -18.55
C THR A 132 -9.79 -2.88 -17.62
N ASP A 133 -9.84 -1.58 -17.88
CA ASP A 133 -10.59 -0.57 -17.12
C ASP A 133 -10.22 -0.45 -15.63
N ARG A 134 -9.03 -0.91 -15.24
CA ARG A 134 -8.50 -0.75 -13.88
C ARG A 134 -7.52 0.38 -13.80
N TYR A 135 -7.56 1.13 -12.70
CA TYR A 135 -6.49 2.07 -12.39
C TYR A 135 -5.20 1.31 -12.07
N VAL A 136 -4.14 1.68 -12.78
CA VAL A 136 -2.81 1.08 -12.66
C VAL A 136 -1.74 2.16 -12.56
N LEU A 137 -0.66 1.81 -11.86
CA LEU A 137 0.64 2.44 -12.04
C LEU A 137 1.34 1.72 -13.18
N ALA A 138 1.86 2.49 -14.13
CA ALA A 138 2.57 1.99 -15.30
C ALA A 138 3.86 2.76 -15.52
N ASP A 139 4.86 2.06 -16.02
CA ASP A 139 6.14 2.61 -16.46
C ASP A 139 6.32 2.32 -17.97
N GLU A 140 7.52 2.52 -18.52
CA GLU A 140 7.80 2.25 -19.93
C GLU A 140 7.66 0.76 -20.33
N SER A 141 7.79 -0.15 -19.36
CA SER A 141 7.60 -1.60 -19.53
C SER A 141 6.13 -2.04 -19.38
N GLY A 142 5.22 -1.13 -19.02
CA GLY A 142 3.79 -1.39 -18.87
C GLY A 142 3.30 -1.29 -17.43
N ALA A 143 2.09 -1.77 -17.15
CA ALA A 143 1.53 -1.73 -15.81
C ALA A 143 2.32 -2.60 -14.81
N PHE A 144 2.45 -2.12 -13.57
CA PHE A 144 3.07 -2.87 -12.47
C PHE A 144 2.30 -2.77 -11.14
N GLY A 145 1.56 -1.69 -10.92
CA GLY A 145 0.93 -1.42 -9.64
C GLY A 145 -0.58 -1.19 -9.76
N SER A 146 -1.31 -1.41 -8.68
CA SER A 146 -2.75 -1.09 -8.60
C SER A 146 -3.17 -0.96 -7.13
N PRO A 147 -4.18 -0.14 -6.79
CA PRO A 147 -4.70 -0.05 -5.41
C PRO A 147 -5.31 -1.36 -4.84
N ILE A 148 -5.30 -2.46 -5.61
CA ILE A 148 -5.85 -3.77 -5.21
C ILE A 148 -4.75 -4.81 -4.99
N THR A 149 -3.94 -5.09 -6.02
CA THR A 149 -2.99 -6.21 -6.02
C THR A 149 -1.91 -5.92 -7.06
N ASP A 150 -0.67 -5.80 -6.63
CA ASP A 150 0.46 -5.43 -7.48
C ASP A 150 1.04 -6.61 -8.27
N SER A 151 1.79 -6.28 -9.32
CA SER A 151 2.59 -7.22 -10.09
C SER A 151 3.80 -7.72 -9.31
N VAL A 152 4.24 -8.94 -9.60
CA VAL A 152 5.54 -9.44 -9.13
C VAL A 152 6.73 -8.69 -9.75
N ARG A 153 6.53 -8.00 -10.88
CA ARG A 153 7.60 -7.38 -11.67
C ARG A 153 8.42 -6.36 -10.88
N THR A 154 7.76 -5.55 -10.07
CA THR A 154 8.38 -4.48 -9.28
C THR A 154 8.30 -4.78 -7.78
N ALA A 155 8.12 -6.05 -7.42
CA ALA A 155 8.07 -6.47 -6.03
C ALA A 155 9.42 -6.23 -5.35
N VAL A 156 9.36 -5.75 -4.11
CA VAL A 156 10.53 -5.62 -3.24
C VAL A 156 11.03 -6.99 -2.81
N ASP A 157 12.34 -7.13 -2.68
CA ASP A 157 13.01 -8.30 -2.12
C ASP A 157 14.15 -7.85 -1.17
N LEU A 158 15.00 -8.79 -0.74
CA LEU A 158 16.11 -8.51 0.17
C LEU A 158 17.26 -7.73 -0.49
N GLU A 159 17.31 -7.65 -1.82
CA GLU A 159 18.30 -6.90 -2.59
C GLU A 159 17.84 -5.47 -2.89
N THR A 160 16.56 -5.15 -2.66
CA THR A 160 16.02 -3.80 -2.84
C THR A 160 16.75 -2.78 -1.96
N VAL A 161 17.37 -1.78 -2.60
CA VAL A 161 18.05 -0.66 -1.93
C VAL A 161 17.36 0.69 -2.19
N ASN A 162 16.56 0.79 -3.24
CA ASN A 162 15.76 1.97 -3.58
C ASN A 162 14.28 1.58 -3.66
N SER A 163 13.40 2.36 -3.02
CA SER A 163 11.97 2.08 -3.01
C SER A 163 11.12 3.27 -3.44
N LEU A 164 10.03 2.94 -4.12
CA LEU A 164 8.88 3.82 -4.33
C LEU A 164 7.74 3.32 -3.45
N LEU A 165 7.36 4.13 -2.46
CA LEU A 165 6.20 3.88 -1.62
C LEU A 165 5.01 4.69 -2.12
N VAL A 166 3.83 4.09 -2.15
CA VAL A 166 2.62 4.75 -2.66
C VAL A 166 1.49 4.64 -1.64
N ILE A 167 0.90 5.78 -1.27
CA ILE A 167 -0.34 5.85 -0.51
C ILE A 167 -1.46 6.25 -1.47
N PHE A 168 -2.39 5.33 -1.72
CA PHE A 168 -3.59 5.63 -2.49
C PHE A 168 -4.64 6.28 -1.57
N ALA A 169 -5.19 7.40 -2.00
CA ALA A 169 -6.17 8.17 -1.22
C ALA A 169 -7.22 8.78 -2.16
N PRO A 170 -8.46 9.00 -1.69
CA PRO A 170 -9.45 9.74 -2.47
C PRO A 170 -8.99 11.18 -2.71
N TYR A 171 -9.52 11.81 -3.76
CA TYR A 171 -9.17 13.19 -4.11
C TYR A 171 -9.53 14.17 -2.98
N GLU A 172 -10.60 13.88 -2.26
CA GLU A 172 -11.15 14.70 -1.18
C GLU A 172 -10.50 14.47 0.18
N ILE A 173 -9.44 13.65 0.28
CA ILE A 173 -8.70 13.50 1.53
C ILE A 173 -8.12 14.86 1.95
N ASP A 174 -8.10 15.12 3.25
CA ASP A 174 -7.42 16.30 3.79
C ASP A 174 -5.93 16.25 3.38
N PRO A 175 -5.42 17.27 2.65
CA PRO A 175 -4.03 17.32 2.25
C PRO A 175 -3.06 17.26 3.43
N ASP A 176 -3.41 17.84 4.57
CA ASP A 176 -2.55 17.83 5.76
C ASP A 176 -2.50 16.41 6.34
N GLN A 177 -3.63 15.71 6.38
CA GLN A 177 -3.68 14.30 6.76
C GLN A 177 -2.82 13.43 5.82
N LEU A 178 -2.86 13.66 4.50
CA LEU A 178 -2.05 12.89 3.56
C LEU A 178 -0.56 13.21 3.69
N ASN A 179 -0.20 14.48 3.94
CA ASN A 179 1.17 14.89 4.23
C ASN A 179 1.70 14.21 5.50
N ASP A 180 0.92 14.24 6.59
CA ASP A 180 1.29 13.61 7.87
C ASP A 180 1.46 12.10 7.71
N ASN A 181 0.54 11.43 7.01
CA ASN A 181 0.66 10.01 6.70
C ASN A 181 1.92 9.71 5.89
N SER A 182 2.27 10.57 4.93
CA SER A 182 3.45 10.40 4.08
C SER A 182 4.75 10.56 4.87
N ALA A 183 4.82 11.60 5.71
CA ALA A 183 5.95 11.83 6.60
C ALA A 183 6.13 10.68 7.59
N LYS A 184 5.03 10.21 8.20
CA LYS A 184 5.02 9.10 9.14
C LYS A 184 5.41 7.78 8.48
N PHE A 185 4.96 7.53 7.25
CA PHE A 185 5.38 6.35 6.50
C PHE A 185 6.89 6.38 6.23
N SER A 186 7.39 7.52 5.76
CA SER A 186 8.81 7.71 5.49
C SER A 186 9.67 7.54 6.74
N GLU A 187 9.24 8.10 7.88
CA GLU A 187 9.92 7.92 9.17
C GLU A 187 9.96 6.45 9.60
N ARG A 188 8.84 5.74 9.50
CA ARG A 188 8.78 4.31 9.86
C ARG A 188 9.67 3.47 8.97
N VAL A 189 9.65 3.68 7.65
CA VAL A 189 10.56 2.96 6.76
C VAL A 189 12.01 3.25 7.14
N ARG A 190 12.38 4.51 7.40
CA ARG A 190 13.74 4.84 7.84
C ARG A 190 14.13 4.20 9.17
N LYS A 191 13.18 4.08 10.11
CA LYS A 191 13.41 3.43 11.40
C LYS A 191 13.71 1.93 11.26
N TYR A 192 12.99 1.23 10.37
CA TYR A 192 13.06 -0.24 10.28
C TYR A 192 13.89 -0.76 9.10
N CYS A 193 14.19 0.09 8.11
CA CYS A 193 14.95 -0.27 6.91
C CYS A 193 16.16 0.66 6.68
N GLY A 194 16.36 1.71 7.49
CA GLY A 194 17.40 2.71 7.25
C GLY A 194 17.11 3.60 6.03
N GLY A 195 18.16 4.12 5.41
CA GLY A 195 18.06 4.92 4.19
C GLY A 195 17.63 6.37 4.37
N LYS A 196 17.43 7.04 3.23
CA LYS A 196 17.22 8.48 3.13
C LYS A 196 16.00 8.78 2.28
N THR A 197 15.11 9.63 2.82
CA THR A 197 13.99 10.19 2.06
C THR A 197 14.51 11.17 1.03
N ASP A 198 14.41 10.82 -0.24
CA ASP A 198 14.84 11.70 -1.33
C ASP A 198 13.74 12.68 -1.73
N ARG A 199 12.50 12.19 -1.78
CA ARG A 199 11.36 12.98 -2.25
C ARG A 199 10.04 12.46 -1.71
N ILE A 200 9.14 13.37 -1.36
CA ILE A 200 7.72 13.11 -1.09
C ILE A 200 6.91 14.00 -2.02
N GLU A 201 6.00 13.42 -2.79
CA GLU A 201 5.16 14.11 -3.75
C GLU A 201 3.69 13.73 -3.58
N ILE A 202 2.82 14.73 -3.58
CA ILE A 202 1.38 14.51 -3.69
C ILE A 202 0.97 14.70 -5.15
N LEU A 203 0.62 13.59 -5.79
CA LEU A 203 0.08 13.59 -7.13
C LEU A 203 -1.43 13.79 -7.07
N LYS A 204 -1.86 14.99 -7.50
CA LYS A 204 -3.26 15.32 -7.74
C LYS A 204 -3.59 14.89 -9.17
N GLY A 205 -4.34 13.80 -9.29
CA GLY A 205 -4.95 13.37 -10.55
C GLY A 205 -6.36 13.91 -10.66
#